data_AF-A0A1H3MNS5-F1
#
_entry.id   AF-A0A1H3MNS5-F1
#
_cell.length_a   1.000
_cell.length_b   1.000
_cell.length_c   1.000
_cell.angle_alpha   90.00
_cell.angle_beta   90.00
_cell.angle_gamma   90.00
#
_symmetry.space_group_name_H-M   'P 1'
#
loop_
_entity.id
_entity.type
_entity.pdbx_description
1 polymer ?
#
loop_
_entity_poly.entity_id
_entity_poly.type
_entity_poly.pdbx_seq_one_letter_code
_entity_poly.pdbx_strand_id
1 'polypeptide(L)'
;MVETDSNGTHTRDPNRAVLRELASLLASEDWIDEISVFPATPPESIVITLEATHYPPDRVAEAYVEVQSYTNGDFHVSYVEDHHGTEWCCRWDRHRSEEYTRDHFHAPPSATHDAGSNREYPADLLTTVANVVVPWIYDRIGNVWDEVD
;
A
#
# COMPACT_ATOMS: atom_id res chain seq x y z
N MET A 1 -30.30 7.72 -31.40
CA MET A 1 -28.99 7.17 -31.02
C MET A 1 -28.19 8.33 -30.51
N VAL A 2 -28.07 8.45 -29.19
CA VAL A 2 -27.23 9.47 -28.55
C VAL A 2 -25.97 8.72 -28.15
N GLU A 3 -24.87 9.03 -28.83
CA GLU A 3 -23.54 8.56 -28.46
C GLU A 3 -23.15 9.27 -27.15
N THR A 4 -22.87 8.48 -26.12
CA THR A 4 -22.25 8.93 -24.89
C THR A 4 -20.74 8.86 -25.05
N ASP A 5 -20.07 10.00 -25.15
CA ASP A 5 -18.62 10.12 -25.08
C ASP A 5 -18.17 10.19 -23.62
N SER A 6 -18.22 9.05 -22.94
CA SER A 6 -17.58 8.89 -21.62
C SER A 6 -16.08 8.71 -21.79
N ASN A 7 -15.34 9.81 -22.01
CA ASN A 7 -13.88 9.81 -21.94
C ASN A 7 -13.37 10.90 -21.00
N GLY A 8 -13.73 10.78 -19.72
CA GLY A 8 -13.07 11.52 -18.65
C GLY A 8 -11.73 10.87 -18.35
N THR A 9 -10.67 11.28 -19.03
CA THR A 9 -9.30 10.91 -18.67
C THR A 9 -9.02 11.47 -17.28
N HIS A 10 -9.21 10.66 -16.23
CA HIS A 10 -8.77 11.01 -14.88
C HIS A 10 -7.24 11.04 -14.90
N THR A 11 -6.65 12.22 -14.88
CA THR A 11 -5.20 12.38 -14.83
C THR A 11 -4.65 11.81 -13.52
N ARG A 12 -3.84 10.76 -13.63
CA ARG A 12 -3.09 10.15 -12.53
C ARG A 12 -1.76 10.88 -12.34
N ASP A 13 -1.81 12.17 -12.04
CA ASP A 13 -0.58 12.93 -11.77
C ASP A 13 -0.10 12.60 -10.35
N PRO A 14 1.14 12.09 -10.16
CA PRO A 14 1.63 11.72 -8.83
C PRO A 14 1.67 12.92 -7.88
N ASN A 15 1.10 12.77 -6.70
CA ASN A 15 1.17 13.75 -5.62
C ASN A 15 2.51 13.66 -4.90
N ARG A 16 3.56 14.12 -5.57
CA ARG A 16 4.94 14.02 -5.08
C ARG A 16 5.20 14.80 -3.79
N ALA A 17 4.35 15.77 -3.45
CA ALA A 17 4.47 16.52 -2.20
C ALA A 17 4.05 15.65 -1.01
N VAL A 18 2.84 15.07 -1.06
CA VAL A 18 2.32 14.18 -0.01
C VAL A 18 3.20 12.94 0.15
N LEU A 19 3.69 12.37 -0.95
CA LEU A 19 4.59 11.21 -0.88
C LEU A 19 5.92 11.54 -0.18
N ARG A 20 6.50 12.72 -0.41
CA ARG A 20 7.72 13.15 0.32
C ARG A 20 7.44 13.45 1.78
N GLU A 21 6.28 14.02 2.09
CA GLU A 21 5.85 14.27 3.46
C GLU A 21 5.70 12.95 4.22
N LEU A 22 5.02 11.96 3.64
CA LEU A 22 4.90 10.62 4.20
C LEU A 22 6.28 9.99 4.45
N ALA A 23 7.16 10.01 3.45
CA ALA A 23 8.52 9.49 3.59
C ALA A 23 9.29 10.20 4.73
N SER A 24 9.14 11.52 4.87
CA SER A 24 9.81 12.30 5.92
C SER A 24 9.29 11.98 7.32
N LEU A 25 7.98 11.75 7.46
CA LEU A 25 7.36 11.35 8.73
C LEU A 25 7.81 9.96 9.18
N LEU A 26 8.01 9.05 8.21
CA LEU A 26 8.41 7.68 8.48
C LEU A 26 9.92 7.50 8.65
N ALA A 27 10.75 8.41 8.16
CA ALA A 27 12.21 8.25 8.15
C ALA A 27 12.88 8.09 9.53
N SER A 28 12.18 8.39 10.63
CA SER A 28 12.69 8.22 12.00
C SER A 28 12.15 7.00 12.74
N GLU A 29 11.30 6.20 12.10
CA GLU A 29 10.71 5.02 12.71
C GLU A 29 11.70 3.85 12.73
N ASP A 30 11.71 3.09 13.82
CA ASP A 30 12.67 1.98 14.05
C ASP A 30 12.32 0.70 13.27
N TRP A 31 11.07 0.53 12.88
CA TRP A 31 10.58 -0.60 12.07
C TRP A 31 10.86 -0.46 10.56
N ILE A 32 11.60 0.58 10.16
CA ILE A 32 11.91 0.91 8.77
C ILE A 32 13.41 0.81 8.54
N ASP A 33 13.82 0.05 7.52
CA ASP A 33 15.21 -0.09 7.11
C ASP A 33 15.60 0.99 6.09
N GLU A 34 14.80 1.14 5.02
CA GLU A 34 15.08 2.10 3.94
C GLU A 34 13.79 2.70 3.38
N ILE A 35 13.87 3.96 2.94
CA ILE A 35 12.80 4.60 2.15
C ILE A 35 13.38 5.08 0.81
N SER A 36 12.93 4.43 -0.26
CA SER A 36 13.21 4.79 -1.64
C SER A 36 12.14 5.77 -2.15
N VAL A 37 12.51 7.03 -2.32
CA VAL A 37 11.60 8.08 -2.80
C VAL A 37 11.70 8.23 -4.32
N PHE A 38 10.65 7.84 -5.05
CA PHE A 38 10.60 7.80 -6.52
C PHE A 38 11.71 6.94 -7.14
N PRO A 39 11.75 5.63 -6.86
CA PRO A 39 12.73 4.72 -7.45
C PRO A 39 12.58 4.65 -8.98
N ALA A 40 13.52 4.02 -9.69
CA ALA A 40 13.42 3.89 -11.15
C ALA A 40 12.14 3.13 -11.59
N THR A 41 11.67 2.18 -10.77
CA THR A 41 10.50 1.36 -11.03
C THR A 41 9.79 1.03 -9.69
N PRO A 42 8.53 1.45 -9.47
CA PRO A 42 7.76 2.44 -10.23
C PRO A 42 8.09 3.90 -9.82
N PRO A 43 8.36 4.82 -10.77
CA PRO A 43 8.84 6.19 -10.50
C PRO A 43 7.82 7.18 -9.93
N GLU A 44 6.62 6.68 -9.67
CA GLU A 44 5.48 7.42 -9.15
C GLU A 44 5.17 7.07 -7.68
N SER A 45 5.98 6.19 -7.08
CA SER A 45 5.79 5.69 -5.73
C SER A 45 6.86 6.19 -4.75
N ILE A 46 6.62 5.92 -3.47
CA ILE A 46 7.70 5.63 -2.52
C ILE A 46 7.64 4.15 -2.16
N VAL A 47 8.80 3.56 -1.90
CA VAL A 47 8.92 2.18 -1.40
C VAL A 47 9.60 2.24 -0.04
N ILE A 48 8.96 1.65 0.97
CA ILE A 48 9.40 1.63 2.36
C ILE A 48 9.76 0.18 2.68
N THR A 49 11.05 -0.13 2.75
CA THR A 49 11.54 -1.45 3.15
C THR A 49 11.49 -1.56 4.67
N LEU A 50 10.93 -2.65 5.16
CA LEU A 50 10.72 -2.87 6.59
C LEU A 50 11.92 -3.58 7.21
N GLU A 51 12.21 -3.26 8.47
CA GLU A 51 13.35 -3.83 9.19
C GLU A 51 13.17 -5.35 9.36
N ALA A 52 14.07 -6.12 8.73
CA ALA A 52 13.97 -7.57 8.58
C ALA A 52 13.95 -8.30 9.93
N THR A 53 14.56 -7.73 10.98
CA THR A 53 14.56 -8.32 12.31
C THR A 53 13.17 -8.36 12.96
N HIS A 54 12.16 -7.68 12.41
CA HIS A 54 10.77 -7.82 12.85
C HIS A 54 10.07 -9.08 12.32
N TYR A 55 10.67 -9.84 11.40
CA TYR A 55 10.07 -11.03 10.82
C TYR A 55 10.87 -12.31 11.13
N PRO A 56 10.22 -13.49 11.18
CA PRO A 56 10.93 -14.76 11.21
C PRO A 56 11.69 -14.96 9.89
N PRO A 57 13.05 -15.06 9.91
CA PRO A 57 13.86 -15.09 8.69
C PRO A 57 13.62 -16.34 7.83
N ASP A 58 13.18 -17.44 8.43
CA ASP A 58 12.82 -18.67 7.73
C ASP A 58 11.45 -18.59 7.02
N ARG A 59 10.69 -17.49 7.24
CA ARG A 59 9.40 -17.24 6.58
C ARG A 59 9.39 -16.06 5.64
N VAL A 60 9.84 -14.90 6.09
CA VAL A 60 9.82 -13.68 5.29
C VAL A 60 11.25 -13.27 5.03
N ALA A 61 11.64 -13.30 3.76
CA ALA A 61 12.96 -12.88 3.31
C ALA A 61 13.07 -11.35 3.24
N GLU A 62 11.99 -10.69 2.81
CA GLU A 62 11.89 -9.23 2.69
C GLU A 62 10.43 -8.81 2.87
N ALA A 63 10.20 -7.63 3.45
CA ALA A 63 8.88 -7.02 3.49
C ALA A 63 8.98 -5.52 3.15
N TYR A 64 8.03 -5.01 2.38
CA TYR A 64 8.00 -3.60 2.01
C TYR A 64 6.59 -3.07 1.81
N VAL A 65 6.45 -1.75 1.89
CA VAL A 65 5.23 -1.01 1.56
C VAL A 65 5.50 -0.13 0.34
N GLU A 66 4.74 -0.33 -0.73
CA GLU A 66 4.72 0.57 -1.87
C GLU A 66 3.53 1.53 -1.74
N VAL A 67 3.78 2.84 -1.84
CA VAL A 67 2.73 3.86 -1.77
C VAL A 67 2.74 4.71 -3.03
N GLN A 68 1.60 4.73 -3.71
CA GLN A 68 1.31 5.64 -4.82
C GLN A 68 0.16 6.58 -4.39
N SER A 69 0.29 7.86 -4.72
CA SER A 69 -0.76 8.85 -4.44
C SER A 69 -0.83 9.86 -5.58
N TYR A 70 -2.02 10.35 -5.88
CA TYR A 70 -2.29 11.23 -7.00
C TYR A 70 -2.97 12.52 -6.55
N THR A 71 -2.82 13.58 -7.35
CA THR A 71 -3.32 14.93 -7.02
C THR A 71 -4.85 15.01 -6.96
N ASN A 72 -5.56 14.05 -7.55
CA ASN A 72 -7.01 13.89 -7.46
C ASN A 72 -7.48 13.25 -6.13
N GLY A 73 -6.56 12.90 -5.23
CA GLY A 73 -6.83 12.28 -3.94
C GLY A 73 -6.95 10.75 -3.98
N ASP A 74 -6.71 10.13 -5.14
CA ASP A 74 -6.61 8.68 -5.26
C ASP A 74 -5.26 8.18 -4.73
N PHE A 75 -5.21 6.95 -4.23
CA PHE A 75 -3.99 6.30 -3.79
C PHE A 75 -4.08 4.77 -3.88
N HIS A 76 -2.91 4.15 -3.89
CA HIS A 76 -2.71 2.72 -3.73
C HIS A 76 -1.62 2.51 -2.67
N VAL A 77 -1.89 1.69 -1.68
CA VAL A 77 -0.89 1.25 -0.70
C VAL A 77 -0.82 -0.26 -0.77
N SER A 78 0.31 -0.81 -1.16
CA SER A 78 0.55 -2.26 -1.20
C SER A 78 1.50 -2.62 -0.07
N TYR A 79 1.15 -3.62 0.73
CA TYR A 79 2.09 -4.29 1.63
C TYR A 79 2.45 -5.65 1.02
N VAL A 80 3.74 -5.94 0.94
CA VAL A 80 4.28 -7.12 0.27
C VAL A 80 5.31 -7.80 1.17
N GLU A 81 5.22 -9.13 1.24
CA GLU A 81 6.20 -10.02 1.85
C GLU A 81 6.75 -10.95 0.74
N ASP A 82 8.07 -11.12 0.68
CA ASP A 82 8.69 -12.20 -0.09
C ASP A 82 8.91 -13.42 0.81
N HIS A 83 8.18 -14.50 0.56
CA HIS A 83 8.31 -15.78 1.26
C HIS A 83 9.28 -16.69 0.51
N HIS A 84 10.54 -16.27 0.41
CA HIS A 84 11.62 -17.01 -0.27
C HIS A 84 11.28 -17.37 -1.73
N GLY A 85 10.81 -16.38 -2.50
CA GLY A 85 10.42 -16.49 -3.89
C GLY A 85 8.91 -16.61 -4.13
N THR A 86 8.10 -16.55 -3.07
CA THR A 86 6.63 -16.51 -3.17
C THR A 86 6.13 -15.18 -2.63
N GLU A 87 5.55 -14.35 -3.48
CA GLU A 87 4.96 -13.09 -3.05
C GLU A 87 3.67 -13.34 -2.24
N TRP A 88 3.56 -12.65 -1.10
CA TRP A 88 2.34 -12.54 -0.33
C TRP A 88 2.02 -11.06 -0.16
N CYS A 89 0.85 -10.59 -0.58
CA CYS A 89 0.55 -9.17 -0.58
C CYS A 89 -0.92 -8.84 -0.30
N CYS A 90 -1.15 -7.63 0.18
CA CYS A 90 -2.47 -7.01 0.30
C CYS A 90 -2.41 -5.55 -0.14
N ARG A 91 -3.57 -4.95 -0.44
CA ARG A 91 -3.62 -3.58 -0.98
C ARG A 91 -4.81 -2.76 -0.49
N TRP A 92 -4.56 -1.51 -0.11
CA TRP A 92 -5.59 -0.50 0.18
C TRP A 92 -5.69 0.47 -0.99
N ASP A 93 -6.87 0.54 -1.59
CA ASP A 93 -7.14 1.32 -2.78
C ASP A 93 -8.17 2.41 -2.49
N ARG A 94 -7.84 3.64 -2.91
CA ARG A 94 -8.78 4.75 -3.06
C ARG A 94 -8.82 5.16 -4.51
N HIS A 95 -9.85 4.74 -5.25
CA HIS A 95 -10.12 5.20 -6.61
C HIS A 95 -11.55 4.88 -7.02
N ARG A 96 -12.02 5.50 -8.11
CA ARG A 96 -13.30 5.09 -8.70
C ARG A 96 -13.22 3.63 -9.14
N SER A 97 -14.16 2.81 -8.70
CA SER A 97 -14.32 1.42 -9.09
C SER A 97 -15.75 1.16 -9.57
N GLU A 98 -15.91 0.19 -10.48
CA GLU A 98 -17.23 -0.29 -10.93
C GLU A 98 -17.81 -1.32 -9.95
N GLU A 99 -16.94 -2.09 -9.28
CA GLU A 99 -17.32 -3.22 -8.42
C GLU A 99 -17.28 -2.88 -6.94
N TYR A 100 -16.46 -1.91 -6.54
CA TYR A 100 -16.24 -1.55 -5.15
C TYR A 100 -16.54 -0.06 -4.88
N THR A 101 -16.73 0.27 -3.60
CA THR A 101 -16.72 1.66 -3.14
C THR A 101 -15.37 2.31 -3.45
N ARG A 102 -15.34 3.65 -3.42
CA ARG A 102 -14.10 4.39 -3.72
C ARG A 102 -12.93 3.88 -2.88
N ASP A 103 -13.19 3.62 -1.61
CA ASP A 103 -12.26 2.98 -0.70
C ASP A 103 -12.54 1.47 -0.65
N HIS A 104 -11.53 0.67 -0.94
CA HIS A 104 -11.63 -0.79 -0.87
C HIS A 104 -10.29 -1.44 -0.55
N PHE A 105 -10.34 -2.63 0.02
CA PHE A 105 -9.18 -3.42 0.45
C PHE A 105 -9.16 -4.75 -0.30
N HIS A 106 -8.03 -5.06 -0.93
CA HIS A 106 -7.75 -6.36 -1.53
C HIS A 106 -6.97 -7.21 -0.52
N ALA A 107 -7.61 -8.29 -0.08
CA ALA A 107 -7.06 -9.18 0.93
C ALA A 107 -5.86 -10.01 0.40
N PRO A 108 -4.98 -10.46 1.31
CA PRO A 108 -3.97 -11.47 0.98
C PRO A 108 -4.59 -12.81 0.56
N PRO A 109 -3.82 -13.70 -0.09
CA PRO A 109 -2.36 -13.65 -0.27
C PRO A 109 -1.87 -12.92 -1.53
N SER A 110 -2.76 -12.53 -2.44
CA SER A 110 -2.34 -12.10 -3.79
C SER A 110 -2.91 -10.75 -4.22
N ALA A 111 -3.63 -10.06 -3.32
CA ALA A 111 -4.31 -8.80 -3.59
C ALA A 111 -5.10 -8.80 -4.93
N THR A 112 -5.70 -9.94 -5.29
CA THR A 112 -6.38 -10.10 -6.57
C THR A 112 -7.64 -9.25 -6.61
N HIS A 113 -8.09 -8.92 -7.82
CA HIS A 113 -9.26 -8.07 -8.02
C HIS A 113 -10.53 -8.60 -7.33
N ASP A 114 -10.73 -9.92 -7.33
CA ASP A 114 -11.86 -10.61 -6.71
C ASP A 114 -11.74 -10.75 -5.18
N ALA A 115 -10.56 -10.48 -4.61
CA ALA A 115 -10.33 -10.45 -3.16
C ALA A 115 -10.65 -9.08 -2.53
N GLY A 116 -11.35 -8.21 -3.27
CA GLY A 116 -11.71 -6.87 -2.82
C GLY A 116 -12.87 -6.84 -1.83
N SER A 117 -12.83 -5.87 -0.92
CA SER A 117 -13.90 -5.60 0.05
C SER A 117 -14.05 -4.10 0.26
N ASN A 118 -15.29 -3.62 0.31
CA ASN A 118 -15.59 -2.21 0.54
C ASN A 118 -15.10 -1.77 1.93
N ARG A 119 -14.52 -0.57 1.99
CA ARG A 119 -14.03 0.07 3.21
C ARG A 119 -14.41 1.54 3.24
N GLU A 120 -14.12 2.19 4.36
CA GLU A 120 -14.15 3.65 4.50
C GLU A 120 -12.83 4.05 5.16
N TYR A 121 -11.98 4.78 4.43
CA TYR A 121 -10.70 5.25 4.94
C TYR A 121 -10.80 6.71 5.40
N PRO A 122 -9.89 7.16 6.29
CA PRO A 122 -9.74 8.58 6.61
C PRO A 122 -9.60 9.48 5.37
N ALA A 123 -9.86 10.78 5.54
CA ALA A 123 -9.99 11.71 4.41
C ALA A 123 -8.73 11.84 3.54
N ASP A 124 -7.55 11.69 4.11
CA ASP A 124 -6.27 11.85 3.44
C ASP A 124 -5.35 10.62 3.59
N LEU A 125 -4.30 10.57 2.78
CA LEU A 125 -3.34 9.46 2.75
C LEU A 125 -2.59 9.31 4.08
N LEU A 126 -2.10 10.41 4.66
CA LEU A 126 -1.25 10.36 5.86
C LEU A 126 -2.03 9.77 7.03
N THR A 127 -3.26 10.25 7.24
CA THR A 127 -4.17 9.73 8.27
C THR A 127 -4.58 8.29 7.98
N THR A 128 -4.75 7.91 6.71
CA THR A 128 -5.04 6.51 6.34
C THR A 128 -3.87 5.60 6.66
N VAL A 129 -2.64 5.99 6.31
CA VAL A 129 -1.44 5.19 6.62
C VAL A 129 -1.29 5.02 8.12
N ALA A 130 -1.37 6.11 8.90
CA ALA A 130 -1.19 6.07 10.34
C ALA A 130 -2.27 5.25 11.08
N ASN A 131 -3.54 5.33 10.67
CA ASN A 131 -4.65 4.75 11.42
C ASN A 131 -5.18 3.43 10.86
N VAL A 132 -4.81 3.07 9.63
CA VAL A 132 -5.32 1.85 8.96
C VAL A 132 -4.17 0.94 8.56
N VAL A 133 -3.20 1.43 7.79
CA VAL A 133 -2.15 0.60 7.20
C VAL A 133 -1.15 0.16 8.27
N VAL A 134 -0.58 1.10 9.03
CA VAL A 134 0.44 0.80 10.03
C VAL A 134 -0.08 -0.16 11.11
N PRO A 135 -1.27 0.04 11.72
CA PRO A 135 -1.81 -0.93 12.69
C PRO A 135 -2.00 -2.32 12.10
N TRP A 136 -2.47 -2.41 10.85
CA TRP A 136 -2.63 -3.70 10.17
C TRP A 136 -1.29 -4.41 9.95
N ILE A 137 -0.23 -3.68 9.60
CA ILE A 137 1.12 -4.24 9.43
C ILE A 137 1.64 -4.77 10.77
N TYR A 138 1.48 -4.03 11.87
CA TYR A 138 1.85 -4.52 13.21
C TYR A 138 1.12 -5.81 13.58
N ASP A 139 -0.20 -5.88 13.33
CA ASP A 139 -0.98 -7.10 13.55
C ASP A 139 -0.47 -8.25 12.66
N ARG A 140 -0.15 -7.98 11.40
CA ARG A 140 0.40 -8.97 10.47
C ARG A 140 1.74 -9.50 10.96
N ILE A 141 2.67 -8.63 11.36
CA ILE A 141 3.96 -9.04 11.93
C ILE A 141 3.77 -10.02 13.08
N GLY A 142 2.87 -9.71 14.02
CA GLY A 142 2.53 -10.61 15.13
C GLY A 142 2.02 -11.97 14.66
N ASN A 143 1.07 -11.98 13.71
CA ASN A 143 0.53 -13.22 13.15
C ASN A 143 1.59 -14.08 12.44
N VAL A 144 2.59 -13.48 11.77
CA VAL A 144 3.67 -14.23 11.11
C VAL A 144 4.54 -14.96 12.15
N TRP A 145 4.76 -14.37 13.33
CA TRP A 145 5.44 -15.06 14.43
C TRP A 145 4.60 -16.20 15.00
N ASP A 146 3.28 -16.01 15.15
CA ASP A 146 2.38 -17.07 15.62
C ASP A 146 2.27 -18.25 14.63
N GLU A 147 2.57 -18.05 13.33
CA GLU A 147 2.58 -19.11 12.32
C GLU A 147 3.82 -20.02 12.38
N VAL A 148 4.89 -19.59 13.05
CA VAL A 148 6.15 -20.36 13.18
C VAL A 148 6.34 -21.02 14.55
N ASP A 149 5.54 -20.64 15.55
CA ASP A 149 5.48 -21.25 16.88
C ASP A 149 4.63 -22.53 16.92
#